data_AF-A0A944GNB9-F1
#
_entry.id   AF-A0A944GNB9-F1
#
_cell.length_a   1.000
_cell.length_b   1.000
_cell.length_c   1.000
_cell.angle_alpha   90.00
_cell.angle_beta   90.00
_cell.angle_gamma   90.00
#
_symmetry.space_group_name_H-M   'P 1'
#
loop_
_entity.id
_entity.type
_entity.pdbx_description
1 polymer ?
#
loop_
_entity_poly.entity_id
_entity_poly.type
_entity_poly.pdbx_seq_one_letter_code
_entity_poly.pdbx_strand_id
1 'polypeptide(L)'
;KVGSSWKLGSARVKVIAGGGAGNEGSQVLQVTHGSVRMLLAGDSTAAAEAGYSARLSSVDLLKVAHHGSADSSSYRFLRACMPKNAVISAGRGNSYGHPTEATLSRLRDSGAKVYRTDMQGDITATSNGKKLSVKVAHNANANTFLELSGSSSSSSSGSSGSFIGNANSLKFHRPSCTTLPLEHNRIYFKTRSAAVSAGYTPCGNCKP
;
A
#
# COMPACT_ATOMS: atom_id res chain seq x y z
N LYS A 1 -26.61 1.00 11.24
CA LYS A 1 -26.42 2.30 11.93
C LYS A 1 -25.15 2.23 12.78
N VAL A 2 -24.47 3.33 13.08
CA VAL A 2 -23.30 3.29 13.98
C VAL A 2 -23.66 2.59 15.30
N GLY A 3 -22.81 1.68 15.75
CA GLY A 3 -23.05 0.86 16.94
C GLY A 3 -23.80 -0.46 16.69
N SER A 4 -24.51 -0.62 15.57
CA SER A 4 -25.18 -1.90 15.25
C SER A 4 -24.15 -3.00 15.02
N SER A 5 -24.50 -4.22 15.42
CA SER A 5 -23.66 -5.40 15.18
C SER A 5 -24.49 -6.62 14.79
N TRP A 6 -23.91 -7.51 14.00
CA TRP A 6 -24.52 -8.78 13.58
C TRP A 6 -23.47 -9.89 13.55
N LYS A 7 -23.94 -11.14 13.48
CA LYS A 7 -23.08 -12.30 13.30
C LYS A 7 -22.83 -12.57 11.81
N LEU A 8 -21.62 -12.99 11.49
CA LEU A 8 -21.24 -13.56 10.21
C LEU A 8 -20.52 -14.88 10.50
N GLY A 9 -21.29 -15.98 10.49
CA GLY A 9 -20.83 -17.25 11.04
C GLY A 9 -20.43 -17.11 12.52
N SER A 10 -19.21 -17.54 12.87
CA SER A 10 -18.60 -17.40 14.20
C SER A 10 -18.06 -16.00 14.48
N ALA A 11 -17.99 -15.11 13.49
CA ALA A 11 -17.50 -13.75 13.65
C ALA A 11 -18.64 -12.78 14.00
N ARG A 12 -18.27 -11.64 14.58
CA ARG A 12 -19.15 -10.48 14.79
C ARG A 12 -18.66 -9.31 13.96
N VAL A 13 -19.57 -8.66 13.26
CA VAL A 13 -19.31 -7.41 12.54
C VAL A 13 -20.00 -6.28 13.29
N LYS A 14 -19.28 -5.18 13.55
CA LYS A 14 -19.80 -3.97 14.20
C LYS A 14 -19.54 -2.74 13.33
N VAL A 15 -20.55 -1.90 13.18
CA VAL A 15 -20.42 -0.59 12.52
C VAL A 15 -19.80 0.40 13.52
N ILE A 16 -18.63 0.93 13.18
CA ILE A 16 -17.87 1.86 14.01
C ILE A 16 -18.17 3.32 13.65
N ALA A 17 -18.30 3.61 12.36
CA ALA A 17 -18.62 4.92 11.80
C ALA A 17 -19.36 4.78 10.47
N GLY A 18 -20.04 5.85 10.05
CA GLY A 18 -20.79 5.93 8.79
C GLY A 18 -22.05 6.78 8.93
N GLY A 19 -22.72 7.04 7.81
CA GLY A 19 -23.98 7.81 7.77
C GLY A 19 -23.86 9.29 7.38
N GLY A 20 -22.77 9.66 6.69
CA GLY A 20 -22.58 10.96 6.04
C GLY A 20 -22.56 10.84 4.50
N ALA A 21 -22.10 11.89 3.82
CA ALA A 21 -21.89 11.90 2.37
C ALA A 21 -20.40 11.73 2.02
N GLY A 22 -20.13 11.25 0.81
CA GLY A 22 -18.76 11.08 0.30
C GLY A 22 -17.88 10.22 1.21
N ASN A 23 -16.60 10.58 1.28
CA ASN A 23 -15.57 9.85 2.01
C ASN A 23 -15.79 9.89 3.53
N GLU A 24 -16.28 11.02 4.06
CA GLU A 24 -16.65 11.22 5.46
C GLU A 24 -17.82 10.32 5.88
N GLY A 25 -18.64 9.90 4.92
CA GLY A 25 -19.73 8.96 5.10
C GLY A 25 -19.33 7.49 5.14
N SER A 26 -18.04 7.17 4.95
CA SER A 26 -17.52 5.80 4.87
C SER A 26 -18.04 4.89 5.99
N GLN A 27 -18.53 3.72 5.59
CA GLN A 27 -18.91 2.68 6.55
C GLN A 27 -17.65 1.99 7.07
N VAL A 28 -17.32 2.28 8.32
CA VAL A 28 -16.17 1.67 9.00
C VAL A 28 -16.66 0.45 9.78
N LEU A 29 -16.08 -0.71 9.49
CA LEU A 29 -16.50 -1.98 10.09
C LEU A 29 -15.37 -2.59 10.90
N GLN A 30 -15.67 -3.01 12.13
CA GLN A 30 -14.81 -3.90 12.88
C GLN A 30 -15.35 -5.33 12.79
N VAL A 31 -14.51 -6.26 12.33
CA VAL A 31 -14.78 -7.70 12.34
C VAL A 31 -14.00 -8.33 13.49
N THR A 32 -14.67 -9.05 14.36
CA THR A 32 -14.08 -9.78 15.47
C THR A 32 -14.36 -11.27 15.31
N HIS A 33 -13.32 -12.07 15.15
CA HIS A 33 -13.39 -13.53 15.09
C HIS A 33 -12.52 -14.10 16.20
N GLY A 34 -13.14 -14.60 17.27
CA GLY A 34 -12.44 -14.95 18.50
C GLY A 34 -11.59 -13.78 19.04
N SER A 35 -10.28 -13.98 19.18
CA SER A 35 -9.33 -12.93 19.59
C SER A 35 -8.82 -12.06 18.43
N VAL A 36 -9.10 -12.44 17.18
CA VAL A 36 -8.63 -11.72 15.99
C VAL A 36 -9.55 -10.54 15.69
N ARG A 37 -8.99 -9.34 15.57
CA ARG A 37 -9.72 -8.11 15.21
C ARG A 37 -9.23 -7.54 13.89
N MET A 38 -10.17 -7.18 13.03
CA MET A 38 -9.90 -6.58 11.73
C MET A 38 -10.70 -5.29 11.59
N LEU A 39 -10.11 -4.24 11.02
CA LEU A 39 -10.77 -2.97 10.76
C LEU A 39 -10.80 -2.70 9.26
N LEU A 40 -12.00 -2.45 8.73
CA LEU A 40 -12.23 -2.04 7.35
C LEU A 40 -12.58 -0.56 7.36
N ALA A 41 -11.63 0.30 7.01
CA ALA A 41 -11.73 1.74 7.23
C ALA A 41 -12.47 2.52 6.13
N GLY A 42 -12.93 1.83 5.08
CA GLY A 42 -13.53 2.46 3.90
C GLY A 42 -12.59 3.49 3.28
N ASP A 43 -13.13 4.64 2.91
CA ASP A 43 -12.37 5.78 2.38
C ASP A 43 -12.36 6.95 3.36
N SER A 44 -12.35 6.65 4.66
CA SER A 44 -12.32 7.68 5.71
C SER A 44 -11.12 8.61 5.51
N THR A 45 -11.37 9.92 5.47
CA THR A 45 -10.34 10.94 5.61
C THR A 45 -9.89 11.04 7.07
N ALA A 46 -8.77 11.72 7.33
CA ALA A 46 -8.26 11.99 8.68
C ALA A 46 -9.28 12.73 9.55
N ALA A 47 -10.12 13.58 8.95
CA ALA A 47 -11.22 14.25 9.63
C ALA A 47 -12.29 13.24 10.10
N ALA A 48 -12.68 12.29 9.24
CA ALA A 48 -13.62 11.23 9.61
C ALA A 48 -13.03 10.30 10.68
N GLU A 49 -11.77 9.90 10.51
CA GLU A 49 -11.01 9.08 11.48
C GLU A 49 -11.01 9.67 12.89
N ALA A 50 -10.86 10.99 12.99
CA ALA A 50 -10.84 11.69 14.27
C ALA A 50 -12.11 11.47 15.09
N GLY A 51 -13.25 11.28 14.44
CA GLY A 51 -14.56 11.08 15.08
C GLY A 51 -14.76 9.71 15.71
N TYR A 52 -13.98 8.70 15.31
CA TYR A 52 -14.13 7.33 15.81
C TYR A 52 -12.87 6.70 16.38
N SER A 53 -11.69 7.33 16.22
CA SER A 53 -10.41 6.79 16.70
C SER A 53 -10.43 6.48 18.21
N ALA A 54 -11.09 7.29 19.03
CA ALA A 54 -11.18 7.07 20.49
C ALA A 54 -11.93 5.78 20.89
N ARG A 55 -12.66 5.15 19.94
CA ARG A 55 -13.43 3.91 20.15
C ARG A 55 -12.67 2.68 19.67
N LEU A 56 -11.48 2.87 19.08
CA LEU A 56 -10.69 1.80 18.50
C LEU A 56 -9.80 1.15 19.55
N SER A 57 -9.37 -0.05 19.21
CA SER A 57 -8.37 -0.83 19.94
C SER A 57 -7.45 -1.49 18.92
N SER A 58 -6.34 -2.07 19.38
CA SER A 58 -5.35 -2.72 18.50
C SER A 58 -5.97 -3.72 17.52
N VAL A 59 -5.56 -3.78 16.26
CA VAL A 59 -6.11 -4.74 15.29
C VAL A 59 -5.03 -5.62 14.68
N ASP A 60 -5.40 -6.85 14.33
CA ASP A 60 -4.49 -7.76 13.64
C ASP A 60 -4.40 -7.45 12.15
N LEU A 61 -5.46 -6.88 11.57
CA LEU A 61 -5.52 -6.44 10.18
C LEU A 61 -6.25 -5.09 10.06
N LEU A 62 -5.63 -4.15 9.37
CA LEU A 62 -6.27 -2.95 8.86
C LEU A 62 -6.37 -3.03 7.34
N LYS A 63 -7.58 -2.92 6.79
CA LYS A 63 -7.74 -2.49 5.40
C LYS A 63 -7.61 -0.98 5.38
N VAL A 64 -6.49 -0.50 4.83
CA VAL A 64 -6.08 0.91 4.84
C VAL A 64 -7.14 1.76 4.14
N ALA A 65 -7.39 2.92 4.74
CA ALA A 65 -8.40 3.85 4.28
C ALA A 65 -8.01 4.49 2.93
N HIS A 66 -9.00 4.71 2.08
CA HIS A 66 -8.89 5.59 0.90
C HIS A 66 -7.69 5.24 0.00
N HIS A 67 -7.50 3.94 -0.24
CA HIS A 67 -6.42 3.39 -1.06
C HIS A 67 -4.98 3.81 -0.66
N GLY A 68 -4.79 4.37 0.53
CA GLY A 68 -3.52 4.94 0.96
C GLY A 68 -3.29 6.40 0.53
N SER A 69 -4.35 7.17 0.31
CA SER A 69 -4.30 8.62 0.09
C SER A 69 -3.60 9.35 1.25
N ALA A 70 -2.98 10.50 0.96
CA ALA A 70 -2.29 11.33 1.96
C ALA A 70 -3.25 11.93 3.00
N ASP A 71 -4.52 12.10 2.64
CA ASP A 71 -5.57 12.66 3.49
C ASP A 71 -6.18 11.66 4.48
N SER A 72 -5.81 10.37 4.44
CA SER A 72 -6.31 9.32 5.32
C SER A 72 -5.18 8.70 6.15
N SER A 73 -5.47 7.75 7.02
CA SER A 73 -4.54 6.99 7.86
C SER A 73 -3.66 7.86 8.77
N SER A 74 -4.26 8.85 9.44
CA SER A 74 -3.57 9.80 10.33
C SER A 74 -2.77 9.10 11.44
N TYR A 75 -1.72 9.74 11.95
CA TYR A 75 -0.97 9.20 13.09
C TYR A 75 -1.87 8.93 14.30
N ARG A 76 -2.87 9.80 14.56
CA ARG A 76 -3.84 9.61 15.64
C ARG A 76 -4.64 8.32 15.44
N PHE A 77 -5.13 8.08 14.23
CA PHE A 77 -5.85 6.86 13.87
C PHE A 77 -4.99 5.60 13.98
N LEU A 78 -3.78 5.63 13.41
CA LEU A 78 -2.87 4.48 13.45
C LEU A 78 -2.39 4.16 14.86
N ARG A 79 -2.18 5.17 15.72
CA ARG A 79 -1.90 4.95 17.15
C ARG A 79 -3.09 4.38 17.90
N ALA A 80 -4.32 4.69 17.51
CA ALA A 80 -5.51 4.16 18.16
C ALA A 80 -5.76 2.68 17.80
N CYS A 81 -5.53 2.30 16.53
CA CYS A 81 -5.77 0.93 16.07
C CYS A 81 -4.52 0.03 16.02
N MET A 82 -3.30 0.56 16.18
CA MET A 82 -2.01 -0.18 16.20
C MET A 82 -2.03 -1.48 15.38
N PRO A 83 -2.16 -1.39 14.03
CA PRO A 83 -2.41 -2.57 13.22
C PRO A 83 -1.14 -3.41 13.08
N LYS A 84 -1.25 -4.73 13.27
CA LYS A 84 -0.12 -5.66 12.99
C LYS A 84 0.14 -5.81 11.50
N ASN A 85 -0.93 -5.91 10.71
CA ASN A 85 -0.89 -6.01 9.25
C ASN A 85 -1.76 -4.90 8.65
N ALA A 86 -1.30 -4.29 7.57
CA ALA A 86 -2.03 -3.26 6.85
C ALA A 86 -2.12 -3.63 5.36
N VAL A 87 -3.33 -3.68 4.82
CA VAL A 87 -3.58 -3.99 3.41
C VAL A 87 -4.01 -2.73 2.68
N ILE A 88 -3.22 -2.31 1.72
CA ILE A 88 -3.55 -1.23 0.78
C ILE A 88 -4.11 -1.88 -0.47
N SER A 89 -5.36 -1.55 -0.79
CA SER A 89 -5.94 -1.90 -2.09
C SER A 89 -5.78 -0.70 -3.00
N ALA A 90 -4.95 -0.86 -4.02
CA ALA A 90 -4.72 0.11 -5.07
C ALA A 90 -4.46 -0.65 -6.39
N GLY A 91 -4.72 0.03 -7.51
CA GLY A 91 -4.36 -0.47 -8.83
C GLY A 91 -2.90 -0.17 -9.18
N ARG A 92 -2.29 -1.01 -10.02
CA ARG A 92 -0.97 -0.71 -10.57
C ARG A 92 -1.05 0.54 -11.45
N GLY A 93 -0.15 1.50 -11.22
CA GLY A 93 -0.16 2.78 -11.94
C GLY A 93 -1.39 3.63 -11.63
N ASN A 94 -1.95 3.51 -10.43
CA ASN A 94 -3.11 4.28 -9.98
C ASN A 94 -2.93 5.78 -10.28
N SER A 95 -3.78 6.33 -11.15
CA SER A 95 -3.71 7.71 -11.62
C SER A 95 -3.97 8.76 -10.54
N TYR A 96 -4.58 8.37 -9.41
CA TYR A 96 -4.74 9.24 -8.24
C TYR A 96 -3.45 9.41 -7.43
N GLY A 97 -2.39 8.68 -7.77
CA GLY A 97 -1.10 8.73 -7.05
C GLY A 97 -1.13 7.98 -5.71
N HIS A 98 -1.99 6.97 -5.57
CA HIS A 98 -2.11 6.18 -4.34
C HIS A 98 -1.51 4.76 -4.49
N PRO A 99 -0.91 4.21 -3.42
CA PRO A 99 -0.70 4.85 -2.12
C PRO A 99 0.36 5.95 -2.17
N THR A 100 0.23 6.95 -1.30
CA THR A 100 1.16 8.07 -1.18
C THR A 100 2.31 7.76 -0.21
N GLU A 101 3.45 8.43 -0.40
CA GLU A 101 4.60 8.34 0.52
C GLU A 101 4.27 8.73 1.95
N ALA A 102 3.46 9.77 2.12
CA ALA A 102 3.03 10.22 3.45
C ALA A 102 2.30 9.10 4.21
N THR A 103 1.47 8.31 3.51
CA THR A 103 0.74 7.19 4.13
C THR A 103 1.63 5.98 4.37
N LEU A 104 2.52 5.67 3.43
CA LEU A 104 3.49 4.59 3.61
C LEU A 104 4.45 4.88 4.78
N SER A 105 4.91 6.12 4.94
CA SER A 105 5.74 6.54 6.08
C SER A 105 5.01 6.33 7.40
N ARG A 106 3.75 6.77 7.51
CA ARG A 106 2.94 6.61 8.71
C ARG A 106 2.67 5.15 9.08
N LEU A 107 2.44 4.30 8.07
CA LEU A 107 2.29 2.85 8.27
C LEU A 107 3.61 2.17 8.68
N ARG A 108 4.74 2.69 8.21
CA ARG A 108 6.08 2.24 8.63
C ARG A 108 6.32 2.57 10.10
N ASP A 109 6.02 3.80 10.49
CA ASP A 109 6.20 4.30 11.86
C ASP A 109 5.29 3.59 12.87
N SER A 110 4.12 3.09 12.43
CA SER A 110 3.23 2.30 13.28
C SER A 110 3.72 0.85 13.50
N GLY A 111 4.76 0.43 12.78
CA GLY A 111 5.31 -0.92 12.83
C GLY A 111 4.46 -1.96 12.10
N ALA A 112 3.49 -1.53 11.28
CA ALA A 112 2.61 -2.45 10.57
C ALA A 112 3.36 -3.13 9.41
N LYS A 113 3.14 -4.44 9.25
CA LYS A 113 3.53 -5.12 8.01
C LYS A 113 2.55 -4.73 6.90
N VAL A 114 3.04 -4.05 5.86
CA VAL A 114 2.21 -3.58 4.75
C VAL A 114 2.13 -4.63 3.64
N TYR A 115 0.94 -4.74 3.05
CA TYR A 115 0.67 -5.51 1.84
C TYR A 115 -0.06 -4.63 0.82
N ARG A 116 0.23 -4.82 -0.46
CA ARG A 116 -0.22 -3.94 -1.54
C ARG A 116 -0.75 -4.73 -2.73
N THR A 117 -2.02 -4.53 -3.10
CA THR A 117 -2.61 -5.26 -4.23
C THR A 117 -1.99 -4.91 -5.57
N ASP A 118 -1.49 -3.67 -5.74
CA ASP A 118 -0.83 -3.21 -6.96
C ASP A 118 0.54 -3.87 -7.19
N MET A 119 1.16 -4.39 -6.12
CA MET A 119 2.45 -5.08 -6.17
C MET A 119 2.30 -6.59 -6.04
N GLN A 120 1.36 -7.06 -5.22
CA GLN A 120 1.28 -8.45 -4.76
C GLN A 120 0.02 -9.18 -5.22
N GLY A 121 -0.82 -8.55 -6.04
CA GLY A 121 -2.08 -9.12 -6.51
C GLY A 121 -3.08 -9.32 -5.38
N ASP A 122 -3.85 -10.42 -5.46
CA ASP A 122 -4.83 -10.74 -4.43
C ASP A 122 -4.16 -11.00 -3.08
N ILE A 123 -4.74 -10.43 -2.03
CA ILE A 123 -4.29 -10.59 -0.65
C ILE A 123 -5.39 -11.30 0.12
N THR A 124 -5.10 -12.51 0.57
CA THR A 124 -6.05 -13.35 1.32
C THR A 124 -5.65 -13.39 2.79
N ALA A 125 -6.52 -12.88 3.67
CA ALA A 125 -6.36 -12.97 5.11
C ALA A 125 -7.30 -14.07 5.67
N THR A 126 -6.73 -15.09 6.31
CA THR A 126 -7.47 -16.23 6.87
C THR A 126 -7.33 -16.25 8.38
N SER A 127 -8.45 -16.28 9.09
CA SER A 127 -8.51 -16.34 10.55
C SER A 127 -9.21 -17.60 11.03
N ASN A 128 -8.65 -18.25 12.05
CA ASN A 128 -9.27 -19.38 12.76
C ASN A 128 -9.83 -18.97 14.14
N GLY A 129 -9.93 -17.67 14.41
CA GLY A 129 -10.41 -17.13 15.68
C GLY A 129 -9.31 -16.93 16.74
N LYS A 130 -8.10 -17.45 16.52
CA LYS A 130 -6.96 -17.26 17.43
C LYS A 130 -5.75 -16.66 16.72
N LYS A 131 -5.53 -17.05 15.46
CA LYS A 131 -4.43 -16.60 14.61
C LYS A 131 -4.99 -16.06 13.29
N LEU A 132 -4.27 -15.08 12.75
CA LEU A 132 -4.48 -14.55 11.40
C LEU A 132 -3.26 -14.93 10.54
N SER A 133 -3.50 -15.41 9.33
CA SER A 133 -2.48 -15.62 8.30
C SER A 133 -2.81 -14.79 7.06
N VAL A 134 -1.79 -14.24 6.41
CA VAL A 134 -1.95 -13.44 5.19
C VAL A 134 -1.12 -14.09 4.08
N LYS A 135 -1.77 -14.36 2.94
CA LYS A 135 -1.13 -14.86 1.71
C LYS A 135 -1.32 -13.85 0.60
N VAL A 136 -0.37 -13.81 -0.32
CA VAL A 136 -0.41 -12.95 -1.50
C VAL A 136 -0.27 -13.78 -2.78
N ALA A 137 -0.90 -13.33 -3.87
CA ALA A 137 -0.87 -14.03 -5.15
C ALA A 137 0.48 -13.90 -5.86
N HIS A 138 1.13 -12.74 -5.74
CA HIS A 138 2.36 -12.40 -6.47
C HIS A 138 3.37 -11.70 -5.55
N ASN A 139 4.65 -11.71 -5.96
CA ASN A 139 5.72 -10.89 -5.37
C ASN A 139 5.74 -10.91 -3.83
N ALA A 140 5.78 -12.10 -3.21
CA ALA A 140 5.69 -12.26 -1.75
C ALA A 140 6.76 -11.47 -0.97
N ASN A 141 7.91 -11.23 -1.60
CA ASN A 141 9.05 -10.50 -1.04
C ASN A 141 9.13 -9.04 -1.52
N ALA A 142 8.06 -8.49 -2.09
CA ALA A 142 8.03 -7.09 -2.52
C ALA A 142 8.36 -6.15 -1.37
N ASN A 143 9.24 -5.17 -1.61
CA ASN A 143 9.42 -4.05 -0.69
C ASN A 143 8.20 -3.12 -0.80
N THR A 144 7.21 -3.31 0.08
CA THR A 144 5.93 -2.58 0.03
C THR A 144 6.03 -1.14 0.50
N PHE A 145 7.14 -0.80 1.13
CA PHE A 145 7.52 0.57 1.40
C PHE A 145 8.39 1.05 0.25
N LEU A 146 8.11 2.25 -0.25
CA LEU A 146 9.04 2.87 -1.19
C LEU A 146 10.42 2.96 -0.52
N GLU A 147 11.45 2.56 -1.27
CA GLU A 147 12.84 2.68 -0.87
C GLU A 147 13.07 4.14 -0.54
N LEU A 148 13.21 4.46 0.74
CA LEU A 148 13.96 5.62 1.16
C LEU A 148 15.39 5.32 0.67
N SER A 149 15.71 5.76 -0.55
CA SER A 149 17.10 5.96 -0.95
C SER A 149 17.65 7.11 -0.11
N GLY A 150 17.84 6.82 1.18
CA GLY A 150 18.67 7.60 2.07
C GLY A 150 20.10 7.31 1.72
N SER A 151 20.71 8.26 1.04
CA SER A 151 22.14 8.52 0.94
C SER A 151 22.98 7.76 1.96
N SER A 152 23.59 6.66 1.52
CA SER A 152 24.94 6.34 1.98
C SER A 152 25.87 7.10 1.06
N SER A 153 26.60 8.04 1.64
CA SER A 153 27.70 8.75 1.01
C SER A 153 28.72 7.76 0.45
N SER A 154 28.68 7.56 -0.85
CA SER A 154 29.88 7.35 -1.64
C SER A 154 29.93 8.46 -2.68
N SER A 155 30.76 9.45 -2.38
CA SER A 155 31.35 10.34 -3.35
C SER A 155 31.79 9.57 -4.60
N SER A 156 31.07 9.75 -5.71
CA SER A 156 31.65 9.59 -7.05
C SER A 156 30.73 10.23 -8.07
N SER A 157 31.24 11.32 -8.64
CA SER A 157 30.93 12.01 -9.89
C SER A 157 30.02 11.27 -10.88
N GLY A 158 29.19 12.05 -11.57
CA GLY A 158 28.18 11.62 -12.53
C GLY A 158 28.62 10.47 -13.46
N SER A 159 27.73 9.49 -13.59
CA SER A 159 27.85 8.41 -14.56
C SER A 159 26.46 8.01 -15.04
N SER A 160 26.11 8.52 -16.22
CA SER A 160 24.99 8.14 -17.08
C SER A 160 24.78 6.62 -17.11
N GLY A 161 23.67 6.13 -16.55
CA GLY A 161 23.30 4.72 -16.70
C GLY A 161 23.08 4.35 -18.17
N SER A 162 23.65 3.23 -18.62
CA SER A 162 23.60 2.80 -20.03
C SER A 162 22.19 2.41 -20.51
N PHE A 163 21.26 2.16 -19.59
CA PHE A 163 19.87 1.82 -19.90
C PHE A 163 18.89 2.56 -18.99
N ILE A 164 17.76 2.96 -19.55
CA ILE A 164 16.70 3.73 -18.89
C ILE A 164 15.43 2.87 -18.87
N GLY A 165 15.07 2.36 -17.71
CA GLY A 165 13.83 1.67 -17.40
C GLY A 165 12.66 2.62 -17.18
N ASN A 166 11.46 2.18 -17.57
CA ASN A 166 10.19 2.80 -17.25
C ASN A 166 9.55 2.04 -16.08
N ALA A 167 9.44 2.69 -14.92
CA ALA A 167 8.86 2.11 -13.71
C ALA A 167 7.42 1.59 -13.91
N ASN A 168 6.67 2.18 -14.84
CA ASN A 168 5.27 1.82 -15.10
C ASN A 168 5.13 0.65 -16.07
N SER A 169 5.84 0.67 -17.20
CA SER A 169 5.69 -0.36 -18.24
C SER A 169 6.64 -1.56 -18.08
N LEU A 170 7.63 -1.45 -17.17
CA LEU A 170 8.76 -2.38 -17.06
C LEU A 170 9.46 -2.60 -18.41
N LYS A 171 9.48 -1.57 -19.25
CA LYS A 171 10.30 -1.56 -20.46
C LYS A 171 11.58 -0.79 -20.18
N PHE A 172 12.71 -1.28 -20.65
CA PHE A 172 13.96 -0.53 -20.60
C PHE A 172 14.40 -0.11 -22.00
N HIS A 173 15.14 1.00 -22.07
CA HIS A 173 15.44 1.78 -23.26
C HIS A 173 16.94 2.13 -23.31
N ARG A 174 17.46 2.43 -24.49
CA ARG A 174 18.75 3.15 -24.61
C ARG A 174 18.56 4.65 -24.35
N PRO A 175 19.57 5.39 -23.88
CA PRO A 175 19.50 6.85 -23.70
C PRO A 175 19.14 7.63 -24.97
N SER A 176 19.38 7.06 -26.15
CA SER A 176 19.04 7.65 -27.45
C SER A 176 17.62 7.29 -27.94
N CYS A 177 16.79 6.64 -27.12
CA CYS A 177 15.45 6.24 -27.55
C CYS A 177 14.51 7.45 -27.72
N THR A 178 13.74 7.49 -28.79
CA THR A 178 12.75 8.55 -29.02
C THR A 178 11.52 8.44 -28.13
N THR A 179 11.28 7.26 -27.55
CA THR A 179 10.13 6.97 -26.67
C THR A 179 10.57 6.76 -25.22
N LEU A 180 11.45 7.63 -24.73
CA LEU A 180 11.91 7.57 -23.34
C LEU A 180 10.76 7.83 -22.36
N PRO A 181 10.76 7.15 -21.19
CA PRO A 181 9.85 7.48 -20.12
C PRO A 181 10.03 8.93 -19.64
N LEU A 182 8.96 9.51 -19.08
CA LEU A 182 9.03 10.77 -18.34
C LEU A 182 10.05 10.65 -17.21
N GLU A 183 10.74 11.75 -16.90
CA GLU A 183 11.90 11.76 -16.00
C GLU A 183 11.62 11.12 -14.64
N HIS A 184 10.48 11.43 -14.03
CA HIS A 184 10.07 10.87 -12.74
C HIS A 184 9.70 9.37 -12.79
N ASN A 185 9.58 8.78 -13.99
CA ASN A 185 9.34 7.34 -14.19
C ASN A 185 10.60 6.59 -14.62
N ARG A 186 11.77 7.25 -14.65
CA ARG A 186 13.04 6.67 -15.10
C ARG A 186 13.72 5.91 -13.97
N ILE A 187 14.13 4.68 -14.27
CA ILE A 187 15.01 3.87 -13.42
C ILE A 187 16.25 3.52 -14.24
N TYR A 188 17.45 3.77 -13.72
CA TYR A 188 18.68 3.60 -14.50
C TYR A 188 19.36 2.28 -14.20
N PHE A 189 19.74 1.55 -15.25
CA PHE A 189 20.50 0.29 -15.15
C PHE A 189 21.86 0.44 -15.82
N LYS A 190 22.90 -0.11 -15.18
CA LYS A 190 24.26 -0.13 -15.74
C LYS A 190 24.41 -1.17 -16.85
N THR A 191 23.69 -2.28 -16.79
CA THR A 191 23.78 -3.37 -17.77
C THR A 191 22.40 -3.88 -18.18
N ARG A 192 22.32 -4.48 -19.37
CA ARG A 192 21.12 -5.14 -19.86
C ARG A 192 20.66 -6.26 -18.91
N SER A 193 21.61 -7.07 -18.43
CA SER A 193 21.30 -8.18 -17.52
C SER A 193 20.67 -7.69 -16.23
N ALA A 194 21.13 -6.55 -15.68
CA ALA A 194 20.53 -5.96 -14.48
C ALA A 194 19.07 -5.56 -14.70
N ALA A 195 18.75 -4.98 -15.87
CA ALA A 195 17.37 -4.62 -16.22
C ALA A 195 16.48 -5.87 -16.35
N VAL A 196 16.96 -6.92 -17.02
CA VAL A 196 16.22 -8.18 -17.20
C VAL A 196 16.02 -8.91 -15.88
N SER A 197 17.06 -9.03 -15.05
CA SER A 197 16.96 -9.62 -13.71
C SER A 197 16.02 -8.83 -12.78
N ALA A 198 15.88 -7.52 -13.00
CA ALA A 198 14.90 -6.68 -12.32
C ALA A 198 13.48 -6.80 -12.90
N GLY A 199 13.24 -7.68 -13.87
CA GLY A 199 11.94 -7.95 -14.46
C GLY A 199 11.56 -7.03 -15.63
N TYR A 200 12.51 -6.30 -16.21
CA TYR A 200 12.24 -5.40 -17.33
C TYR A 200 12.43 -6.09 -18.69
N THR A 201 11.57 -5.73 -19.64
CA THR A 201 11.61 -6.21 -21.03
C THR A 201 12.21 -5.14 -21.96
N PRO A 202 12.95 -5.51 -23.00
CA PRO A 202 13.58 -4.54 -23.90
C PRO A 202 12.51 -3.79 -24.73
N CYS A 203 12.70 -2.48 -24.89
CA CYS A 203 11.86 -1.68 -25.78
C CYS A 203 12.03 -2.12 -27.23
N GLY A 204 10.93 -2.47 -27.91
CA GLY A 204 10.95 -2.89 -29.31
C GLY A 204 11.43 -1.82 -30.31
N ASN A 205 11.38 -0.55 -29.92
CA ASN A 205 11.78 0.58 -30.77
C ASN A 205 13.30 0.80 -30.80
N CYS A 206 13.94 0.88 -29.63
CA CYS A 206 15.39 1.08 -29.55
C CYS A 206 16.21 -0.20 -29.43
N LYS A 207 15.55 -1.36 -29.30
CA LYS A 207 16.14 -2.70 -29.16
C LYS A 207 17.42 -2.70 -28.30
N PRO A 208 17.33 -2.17 -27.06
CA PRO A 208 18.46 -2.06 -26.14
C PRO A 208 18.97 -3.43 -25.78
#